data_AF-A0A7V5BPY0-F1
#
_entry.id   AF-A0A7V5BPY0-F1
#
_cell.length_a   1.000
_cell.length_b   1.000
_cell.length_c   1.000
_cell.angle_alpha   90.00
_cell.angle_beta   90.00
_cell.angle_gamma   90.00
#
_symmetry.space_group_name_H-M   'P 1'
#
loop_
_entity.id
_entity.type
_entity.pdbx_description
1 polymer ?
#
loop_
_entity_poly.entity_id
_entity_poly.type
_entity_poly.pdbx_seq_one_letter_code
_entity_poly.pdbx_strand_id
1 'polypeptide(L)'
;MNARYLALAGRIAQELDEQERLVQRIQRLWEQAERSHDEAYIDATALNLHGFYAGIERIFEWIATDVDTILSTEEIASFVRFLEDAGPS
;
A
#
# COMPACT_ATOMS: atom_id res chain seq x y z
N MET A 1 -7.01 25.14 -10.51
CA MET A 1 -6.71 23.70 -10.38
C MET A 1 -7.96 22.92 -10.79
N ASN A 2 -7.83 21.86 -11.61
CA ASN A 2 -8.97 21.09 -12.10
C ASN A 2 -9.63 20.32 -10.94
N ALA A 3 -10.96 20.36 -10.81
CA ALA A 3 -11.72 19.70 -9.75
C ALA A 3 -11.43 18.19 -9.64
N ARG A 4 -11.15 17.53 -10.77
CA ARG A 4 -10.74 16.11 -10.80
C ARG A 4 -9.44 15.86 -10.04
N TYR A 5 -8.43 16.70 -10.25
CA TYR A 5 -7.14 16.56 -9.58
C TYR A 5 -7.20 16.92 -8.10
N LEU A 6 -8.10 17.83 -7.69
CA LEU A 6 -8.36 18.11 -6.28
C LEU A 6 -9.00 16.91 -5.57
N ALA A 7 -9.95 16.24 -6.22
CA ALA A 7 -10.57 15.03 -5.67
C ALA A 7 -9.56 13.88 -5.56
N LEU A 8 -8.74 13.66 -6.59
CA LEU A 8 -7.65 12.67 -6.55
C LEU A 8 -6.67 12.96 -5.40
N ALA A 9 -6.20 14.21 -5.28
CA ALA A 9 -5.28 14.61 -4.23
C ALA A 9 -5.86 14.36 -2.82
N GLY A 10 -7.15 14.65 -2.61
CA GLY A 10 -7.83 14.36 -1.36
C GLY A 10 -7.89 12.87 -1.04
N ARG A 11 -8.16 12.02 -2.05
CA ARG A 11 -8.17 10.56 -1.87
C ARG A 11 -6.78 10.01 -1.55
N ILE A 12 -5.74 10.47 -2.27
CA ILE A 12 -4.35 10.08 -1.99
C ILE A 12 -3.95 10.50 -0.58
N ALA A 13 -4.28 11.72 -0.16
CA ALA A 13 -3.97 12.19 1.19
C ALA A 13 -4.62 11.32 2.27
N GLN A 14 -5.89 10.96 2.10
CA GLN A 14 -6.58 10.06 3.04
C GLN A 14 -5.93 8.68 3.10
N GLU A 15 -5.58 8.09 1.95
CA GLU A 15 -4.91 6.80 1.90
C GLU A 15 -3.53 6.85 2.56
N LEU A 16 -2.75 7.92 2.35
CA LEU A 16 -1.47 8.12 3.02
C LEU A 16 -1.61 8.19 4.54
N ASP A 17 -2.64 8.86 5.06
CA ASP A 17 -2.94 8.89 6.50
C ASP A 17 -3.27 7.49 7.04
N GLU A 18 -3.96 6.67 6.25
CA GLU A 18 -4.24 5.27 6.58
C GLU A 18 -2.95 4.43 6.61
N GLN A 19 -2.08 4.62 5.61
CA GLN A 19 -0.78 3.94 5.53
C GLN A 19 0.16 4.34 6.67
N GLU A 20 0.16 5.59 7.11
CA GLU A 20 0.95 6.02 8.25
C GLU A 20 0.53 5.28 9.54
N ARG A 21 -0.79 5.20 9.79
CA ARG A 21 -1.32 4.45 10.95
C ARG A 21 -0.96 2.97 10.88
N LEU A 22 -0.95 2.39 9.68
CA LEU A 22 -0.59 1.00 9.45
C LEU A 22 0.91 0.76 9.72
N VAL A 23 1.80 1.63 9.23
CA VAL A 23 3.24 1.55 9.51
C VAL A 23 3.52 1.62 11.01
N GLN A 24 2.86 2.53 11.73
CA GLN A 24 3.00 2.59 13.19
C GLN A 24 2.55 1.29 13.88
N ARG A 25 1.53 0.61 13.33
CA ARG A 25 1.09 -0.70 13.84
C ARG A 25 2.12 -1.79 13.54
N ILE A 26 2.66 -1.84 12.33
CA ILE A 26 3.71 -2.78 11.91
C ILE A 26 4.90 -2.67 12.85
N GLN A 27 5.37 -1.45 13.14
CA GLN A 27 6.49 -1.21 14.06
C GLN A 27 6.22 -1.77 15.46
N ARG A 28 5.03 -1.53 16.03
CA ARG A 28 4.66 -2.07 17.35
C ARG A 28 4.58 -3.60 17.37
N LEU A 29 4.06 -4.22 16.30
CA LEU A 29 4.00 -5.68 16.18
C LEU A 29 5.40 -6.26 16.06
N TRP A 30 6.28 -5.62 15.29
CA TRP A 30 7.66 -6.04 15.13
C TRP A 30 8.44 -5.97 16.44
N GLU A 31 8.34 -4.86 17.19
CA GLU A 31 8.95 -4.74 18.52
C GLU A 31 8.48 -5.85 19.47
N GLN A 32 7.22 -6.25 19.38
CA GLN A 32 6.66 -7.30 20.21
C GLN A 32 7.16 -8.68 19.77
N ALA A 33 7.26 -8.94 18.46
CA ALA A 33 7.84 -10.16 17.90
C ALA A 33 9.30 -10.35 18.37
N GLU A 34 10.10 -9.28 18.37
CA GLU A 34 11.49 -9.32 18.84
C GLU A 34 11.60 -9.64 20.34
N ARG A 35 10.62 -9.21 21.15
CA ARG A 35 10.64 -9.42 22.61
C ARG A 35 10.09 -10.79 23.02
N SER A 36 9.02 -11.26 22.39
CA SER A 36 8.34 -12.48 22.80
C SER A 36 8.74 -13.71 22.01
N HIS A 37 9.35 -13.55 20.82
CA HIS A 37 9.59 -14.62 19.85
C HIS A 37 8.32 -15.44 19.54
N ASP A 38 7.16 -14.80 19.65
CA ASP A 38 5.87 -15.43 19.36
C ASP A 38 5.54 -15.19 17.88
N GLU A 39 5.41 -16.29 17.16
CA GLU A 39 5.17 -16.35 15.72
C GLU A 39 3.90 -15.59 15.32
N ALA A 40 2.91 -15.49 16.21
CA ALA A 40 1.70 -14.72 15.96
C ALA A 40 1.96 -13.23 15.67
N TYR A 41 3.00 -12.64 16.29
CA TYR A 41 3.40 -11.25 15.99
C TYR A 41 4.16 -11.14 14.67
N ILE A 42 4.89 -12.18 14.27
CA ILE A 42 5.56 -12.25 12.97
C ILE A 42 4.50 -12.32 11.86
N ASP A 43 3.54 -13.23 11.98
CA ASP A 43 2.43 -13.37 11.04
C ASP A 43 1.59 -12.09 10.94
N ALA A 44 1.28 -11.47 12.08
CA ALA A 44 0.58 -10.21 12.10
C ALA A 44 1.39 -9.10 11.41
N THR A 45 2.71 -9.05 11.60
CA THR A 45 3.58 -8.08 10.92
C THR A 45 3.54 -8.29 9.40
N ALA A 46 3.71 -9.53 8.94
CA ALA A 46 3.67 -9.87 7.52
C ALA A 46 2.33 -9.50 6.87
N LEU A 47 1.22 -9.82 7.54
CA LEU A 47 -0.12 -9.46 7.07
C LEU A 47 -0.30 -7.93 6.94
N ASN A 48 0.17 -7.17 7.93
CA ASN A 48 0.05 -5.71 7.88
C ASN A 48 1.00 -5.09 6.83
N LEU A 49 2.19 -5.67 6.62
CA LEU A 49 3.10 -5.29 5.53
C LEU A 49 2.46 -5.51 4.16
N HIS A 50 1.80 -6.66 3.95
CA HIS A 50 1.05 -6.91 2.72
C HIS A 50 -0.04 -5.84 2.51
N GLY A 51 -0.80 -5.52 3.56
CA GLY A 51 -1.78 -4.42 3.51
C GLY A 51 -1.17 -3.06 3.17
N PHE A 52 0.06 -2.79 3.62
CA PHE A 52 0.79 -1.57 3.28
C PHE A 52 1.16 -1.52 1.80
N TYR A 53 1.71 -2.60 1.25
CA TYR A 53 2.05 -2.67 -0.18
C TYR A 53 0.81 -2.51 -1.07
N ALA A 54 -0.30 -3.17 -0.72
CA ALA A 54 -1.58 -3.01 -1.45
C ALA A 54 -2.12 -1.57 -1.38
N GLY A 55 -1.84 -0.82 -0.30
CA GLY A 55 -2.20 0.59 -0.18
C GLY A 55 -1.39 1.50 -1.08
N ILE A 56 -0.08 1.30 -1.12
CA ILE A 56 0.83 2.04 -2.00
C ILE A 56 0.52 1.77 -3.48
N GLU A 57 0.27 0.51 -3.82
CA GLU A 57 -0.15 0.09 -5.15
C GLU A 57 -1.41 0.85 -5.61
N ARG A 58 -2.46 0.85 -4.79
CA ARG A 58 -3.71 1.57 -5.09
C ARG A 58 -3.49 3.07 -5.32
N ILE A 59 -2.57 3.71 -4.59
CA ILE A 59 -2.20 5.11 -4.86
C ILE A 59 -1.60 5.25 -6.27
N PHE A 60 -0.69 4.36 -6.65
CA PHE A 60 -0.10 4.37 -8.00
C PHE A 60 -1.14 4.10 -9.08
N GLU A 61 -2.06 3.18 -8.87
CA GLU A 61 -3.17 2.93 -9.81
C GLU A 61 -4.03 4.18 -10.02
N TRP A 62 -4.37 4.90 -8.95
CA TRP A 62 -5.13 6.15 -9.07
C TRP A 62 -4.36 7.22 -9.84
N ILE A 63 -3.06 7.36 -9.58
CA ILE A 63 -2.21 8.30 -10.32
C ILE A 63 -2.15 7.91 -11.81
N ALA A 64 -1.86 6.65 -12.11
CA ALA A 64 -1.76 6.14 -13.48
C ALA A 64 -3.08 6.35 -14.26
N THR A 65 -4.21 6.10 -13.61
CA THR A 65 -5.54 6.22 -14.22
C THR A 65 -5.95 7.69 -14.44
N ASP A 66 -5.74 8.56 -13.44
CA ASP A 66 -6.32 9.91 -13.43
C ASP A 66 -5.37 11.00 -13.93
N VAL A 67 -4.05 10.80 -13.79
CA VAL A 67 -3.00 11.74 -14.20
C VAL A 67 -2.38 11.33 -15.52
N ASP A 68 -1.91 10.08 -15.63
CA ASP A 68 -1.11 9.70 -16.78
C ASP A 68 -1.96 9.41 -18.02
N THR A 69 -3.19 8.89 -17.90
CA THR A 69 -4.03 8.51 -19.08
C THR A 69 -3.29 7.66 -20.13
N ILE A 70 -2.14 7.07 -19.78
CA ILE A 70 -1.20 6.40 -20.67
C ILE A 70 -1.25 4.89 -20.48
N LEU A 71 -1.71 4.41 -19.32
CA LEU A 71 -1.79 2.98 -19.04
C LEU A 71 -3.23 2.49 -19.20
N SER A 72 -3.42 1.55 -20.11
CA SER A 72 -4.62 0.75 -20.19
C SER A 72 -4.79 -0.07 -18.91
N THR A 73 -6.03 -0.45 -18.60
CA THR A 73 -6.36 -1.33 -17.46
C THR A 73 -5.49 -2.60 -17.42
N GLU A 74 -5.08 -3.08 -18.59
CA GLU A 74 -4.26 -4.29 -18.75
C GLU A 74 -2.79 -4.07 -18.35
N GLU A 75 -2.25 -2.88 -18.59
CA GLU A 75 -0.88 -2.52 -18.18
C GLU A 75 -0.80 -2.27 -16.67
N ILE A 76 -1.85 -1.67 -16.08
CA ILE A 76 -1.97 -1.56 -14.62
C ILE A 76 -2.03 -2.95 -13.99
N ALA A 77 -2.89 -3.84 -14.50
CA ALA A 77 -3.01 -5.21 -14.00
C ALA A 77 -1.71 -6.04 -14.18
N SER A 78 -0.85 -5.68 -15.13
CA SER A 78 0.47 -6.30 -15.31
C SER A 78 1.48 -5.79 -14.27
N PHE A 79 1.48 -4.49 -14.00
CA PHE A 79 2.33 -3.88 -12.96
C PHE A 79 1.94 -4.38 -11.56
N VAL A 80 0.65 -4.51 -11.29
CA VAL A 80 0.13 -5.05 -10.01
C VAL A 80 0.63 -6.47 -9.77
N ARG A 81 0.45 -7.35 -10.77
CA ARG A 81 0.97 -8.72 -10.69
C ARG A 81 2.49 -8.77 -10.50
N PHE A 82 3.23 -7.87 -11.12
CA PHE A 82 4.67 -7.75 -10.91
C PHE A 82 5.03 -7.39 -9.45
N LEU A 83 4.25 -6.51 -8.80
CA LEU A 83 4.47 -6.15 -7.40
C LEU A 83 4.07 -7.27 -6.44
N GLU A 84 2.99 -7.99 -6.73
CA GLU A 84 2.57 -9.18 -5.97
C GLU A 84 3.62 -10.30 -6.01
N ASP A 85 4.18 -10.55 -7.20
CA ASP A 85 5.26 -11.55 -7.41
C ASP A 85 6.60 -11.11 -6.79
N ALA A 86 6.78 -9.81 -6.50
CA ALA A 86 7.98 -9.26 -5.87
C ALA A 86 7.93 -9.24 -4.32
N GLY A 87 6.84 -9.73 -3.71
CA GLY A 87 6.74 -9.92 -2.25
C GLY A 87 7.75 -10.94 -1.71
N PRO A 88 8.16 -10.84 -0.43
CA PRO A 88 9.21 -11.71 0.12
C PRO A 88 8.77 -13.18 0.10
N SER A 89 9.67 -14.03 -0.40
CA SER A 89 9.57 -15.49 -0.46
C SER A 89 9.65 -16.15 0.91
#